data_AF-A0A0X3BNR9-F1
#
_entry.id   AF-A0A0X3BNR9-F1
#
_cell.length_a   1.000
_cell.length_b   1.000
_cell.length_c   1.000
_cell.angle_alpha   90.00
_cell.angle_beta   90.00
_cell.angle_gamma   90.00
#
_symmetry.space_group_name_H-M   'P 1'
#
loop_
_entity.id
_entity.type
_entity.pdbx_description
1 polymer ?
#
loop_
_entity_poly.entity_id
_entity_poly.type
_entity_poly.pdbx_seq_one_letter_code
_entity_poly.pdbx_strand_id
1 'polypeptide(L)'
;MYRVPAMRESVSPPRRGANLIRLDNQEIWHMGNLNVAVLGPAGYAKDLGKKGTASDITFYNLKKGADTVTLIEPTRYPERLAPLFYAASMADAALIVVSEITPIFGEWVLMLDEVGVEQGYIVLQNYLAPGDLAPLLQGTVLEHYEFVDEDPIVLRDRLLARAHARPSVEPAAGVTGTIPIDTTSTSAASGRSSSAA
;
A
#
# COMPACT_ATOMS: atom_id res chain seq x y z
N MET A 1 -11.67 49.67 40.85
CA MET A 1 -11.22 49.33 39.48
C MET A 1 -10.62 47.93 39.56
N TYR A 2 -11.38 46.92 39.16
CA TYR A 2 -11.03 45.50 39.32
C TYR A 2 -9.93 45.10 38.33
N ARG A 3 -8.88 44.41 38.81
CA ARG A 3 -7.81 43.84 37.98
C ARG A 3 -8.02 42.32 37.91
N VAL A 4 -8.41 41.81 36.74
CA VAL A 4 -8.53 40.38 36.47
C VAL A 4 -7.13 39.81 36.19
N PRO A 5 -6.66 38.77 36.89
CA PRO A 5 -5.41 38.10 36.53
C PRO A 5 -5.66 37.10 35.40
N ALA A 6 -4.84 37.17 34.35
CA ALA A 6 -4.87 36.25 33.22
C ALA A 6 -4.51 34.82 33.69
N MET A 7 -5.48 33.92 33.55
CA MET A 7 -5.34 32.49 33.78
C MET A 7 -4.42 31.93 32.68
N ARG A 8 -3.17 31.59 33.03
CA ARG A 8 -2.31 30.80 32.15
C ARG A 8 -2.86 29.38 32.13
N GLU A 9 -3.55 29.06 31.05
CA GLU A 9 -4.01 27.71 30.76
C GLU A 9 -2.77 26.82 30.61
N SER A 10 -2.52 25.99 31.61
CA SER A 10 -1.46 24.98 31.57
C SER A 10 -1.89 23.89 30.61
N VAL A 11 -1.52 24.05 29.34
CA VAL A 11 -1.62 22.98 28.35
C VAL A 11 -0.75 21.82 28.84
N SER A 12 -1.41 20.78 29.35
CA SER A 12 -0.74 19.54 29.73
C SER A 12 -0.09 18.95 28.47
N PRO A 13 1.19 18.52 28.52
CA PRO A 13 1.84 17.96 27.35
C PRO A 13 1.07 16.70 26.90
N PRO A 14 0.88 16.48 25.58
CA PRO A 14 0.30 15.26 25.10
C PRO A 14 1.16 14.08 25.56
N ARG A 15 0.49 13.06 26.09
CA ARG A 15 1.11 11.82 26.58
C ARG A 15 2.07 11.30 25.50
N ARG A 16 3.36 11.11 25.84
CA ARG A 16 4.42 10.58 24.95
C ARG A 16 3.86 9.37 24.18
N GLY A 17 3.46 9.62 22.93
CA GLY A 17 2.91 8.60 22.03
C GLY A 17 4.06 7.93 21.29
N ALA A 18 4.00 6.61 21.17
CA ALA A 18 5.03 5.76 20.56
C ALA A 18 5.35 6.08 19.08
N ASN A 19 4.67 7.03 18.46
CA ASN A 19 4.75 7.35 17.03
C ASN A 19 5.43 8.70 16.73
N LEU A 20 6.16 9.28 17.69
CA LEU A 20 6.88 10.54 17.49
C LEU A 20 8.36 10.26 17.30
N ILE A 21 8.88 10.48 16.08
CA ILE A 21 10.31 10.35 15.79
C ILE A 21 10.95 11.74 15.76
N ARG A 22 12.18 11.83 16.28
CA ARG A 22 12.99 13.05 16.19
C ARG A 22 13.96 12.94 15.03
N LEU A 23 13.75 13.77 14.02
CA LEU A 23 14.71 14.03 12.95
C LEU A 23 15.07 15.52 13.04
N ASP A 24 16.37 15.81 13.14
CA ASP A 24 16.98 17.13 13.02
C ASP A 24 16.19 18.28 13.66
N ASN A 25 15.85 18.09 14.94
CA ASN A 25 15.20 19.09 15.80
C ASN A 25 13.72 19.37 15.49
N GLN A 26 13.03 18.48 14.77
CA GLN A 26 11.56 18.46 14.64
C GLN A 26 10.96 17.12 15.10
N GLU A 27 9.81 17.22 15.77
CA GLU A 27 9.00 16.07 16.17
C GLU A 27 8.02 15.78 15.03
N ILE A 28 8.31 14.74 14.23
CA ILE A 28 7.42 14.31 13.16
C ILE A 28 6.68 13.04 13.56
N TRP A 29 5.42 12.96 13.14
CA TRP A 29 4.62 11.74 13.28
C TRP A 29 5.18 10.68 12.35
N HIS A 30 5.56 9.53 12.90
CA HIS A 30 5.83 8.34 12.11
C HIS A 30 4.50 7.90 11.47
N MET A 31 4.46 8.02 10.15
CA MET A 31 3.35 7.58 9.30
C MET A 31 3.92 6.55 8.34
N GLY A 32 3.82 5.28 8.72
CA GLY A 32 4.13 4.18 7.83
C GLY A 32 3.19 4.20 6.63
N ASN A 33 3.75 4.22 5.42
CA ASN A 33 2.98 4.00 4.19
C ASN A 33 3.55 2.77 3.48
N LEU A 34 2.67 1.87 3.03
CA LEU A 34 3.06 0.67 2.30
C LEU A 34 2.09 0.43 1.14
N ASN A 35 2.62 0.47 -0.08
CA ASN A 35 1.88 0.05 -1.26
C ASN A 35 2.12 -1.44 -1.49
N VAL A 36 1.03 -2.21 -1.66
CA VAL A 36 1.11 -3.67 -1.83
C VAL A 36 0.37 -4.08 -3.09
N ALA A 37 1.07 -4.65 -4.07
CA ALA A 37 0.40 -5.31 -5.20
C ALA A 37 -0.26 -6.59 -4.69
N VAL A 38 -1.55 -6.78 -4.98
CA VAL A 38 -2.28 -8.00 -4.62
C VAL A 38 -2.58 -8.79 -5.90
N LEU A 39 -1.89 -9.91 -6.08
CA LEU A 39 -2.01 -10.79 -7.24
C LEU A 39 -2.66 -12.10 -6.79
N GLY A 40 -3.87 -12.37 -7.25
CA GLY A 40 -4.66 -13.50 -6.78
C GLY A 40 -6.04 -13.56 -7.41
N PRO A 41 -6.95 -14.38 -6.86
CA PRO A 41 -8.34 -14.42 -7.30
C PRO A 41 -8.98 -13.02 -7.31
N ALA A 42 -9.79 -12.73 -8.34
CA ALA A 42 -10.40 -11.41 -8.52
C ALA A 42 -11.21 -11.00 -7.28
N GLY A 43 -10.97 -9.79 -6.77
CA GLY A 43 -11.62 -9.27 -5.58
C GLY A 43 -11.01 -9.72 -4.24
N TYR A 44 -9.91 -10.48 -4.22
CA TYR A 44 -9.26 -10.90 -2.97
C TYR A 44 -8.93 -9.73 -2.04
N ALA A 45 -8.48 -8.58 -2.58
CA ALA A 45 -8.10 -7.43 -1.77
C ALA A 45 -9.31 -6.75 -1.06
N LYS A 46 -10.55 -7.03 -1.51
CA LYS A 46 -11.77 -6.54 -0.85
C LYS A 46 -11.91 -7.06 0.57
N ASP A 47 -11.48 -8.30 0.81
CA ASP A 47 -11.55 -8.92 2.12
C ASP A 47 -10.38 -8.51 3.01
N LEU A 48 -9.41 -7.77 2.46
CA LEU A 48 -8.30 -7.20 3.23
C LEU A 48 -8.52 -5.73 3.56
N GLY A 49 -9.13 -4.92 2.69
CA GLY A 49 -9.20 -3.47 2.90
C GLY A 49 -10.53 -2.82 2.50
N LYS A 50 -10.65 -1.52 2.82
CA LYS A 50 -11.79 -0.71 2.38
C LYS A 50 -11.57 -0.27 0.93
N LYS A 51 -12.50 -0.63 0.05
CA LYS A 51 -12.44 -0.23 -1.37
C LYS A 51 -12.39 1.29 -1.51
N GLY A 52 -11.44 1.77 -2.31
CA GLY A 52 -11.25 3.16 -2.68
C GLY A 52 -11.54 3.38 -4.17
N THR A 53 -10.63 4.06 -4.86
CA THR A 53 -10.70 4.30 -6.30
C THR A 53 -10.66 2.97 -7.07
N ALA A 54 -11.54 2.82 -8.05
CA ALA A 54 -11.61 1.64 -8.90
C ALA A 54 -11.72 2.08 -10.37
N SER A 55 -10.76 1.66 -11.19
CA SER A 55 -10.66 1.94 -12.62
C SER A 55 -10.17 0.67 -13.35
N ASP A 56 -9.03 0.76 -14.06
CA ASP A 56 -8.30 -0.38 -14.60
C ASP A 56 -7.56 -1.15 -13.47
N ILE A 57 -7.22 -0.44 -12.40
CA ILE A 57 -6.73 -0.96 -11.12
C ILE A 57 -7.69 -0.56 -10.00
N THR A 58 -7.78 -1.35 -8.93
CA THR A 58 -8.58 -1.03 -7.74
C THR A 58 -7.69 -0.88 -6.53
N PHE A 59 -7.86 0.23 -5.82
CA PHE A 59 -7.18 0.48 -4.55
C PHE A 59 -8.06 0.07 -3.37
N TYR A 60 -7.48 -0.63 -2.40
CA TYR A 60 -8.11 -0.89 -1.11
C TYR A 60 -7.22 -0.36 0.01
N ASN A 61 -7.82 0.38 0.94
CA ASN A 61 -7.10 1.08 1.98
C ASN A 61 -7.28 0.40 3.33
N LEU A 62 -6.17 0.25 4.03
CA LEU A 62 -6.04 -0.29 5.38
C LEU A 62 -5.38 0.77 6.25
N LYS A 63 -5.95 1.03 7.43
CA LYS A 63 -5.43 2.05 8.36
C LYS A 63 -5.48 1.56 9.79
N LYS A 64 -4.41 1.81 10.55
CA LYS A 64 -4.34 1.58 12.00
C LYS A 64 -3.54 2.72 12.63
N GLY A 65 -4.23 3.61 13.34
CA GLY A 65 -3.62 4.84 13.84
C GLY A 65 -3.15 5.74 12.70
N ALA A 66 -1.85 5.99 12.63
CA ALA A 66 -1.21 6.82 11.60
C ALA A 66 -0.70 6.00 10.40
N ASP A 67 -0.56 4.69 10.55
CA ASP A 67 -0.04 3.80 9.50
C ASP A 67 -1.12 3.47 8.47
N THR A 68 -0.72 3.50 7.20
CA THR A 68 -1.56 3.24 6.04
C THR A 68 -0.93 2.16 5.17
N VAL A 69 -1.77 1.22 4.71
CA VAL A 69 -1.44 0.25 3.68
C VAL A 69 -2.42 0.46 2.52
N THR A 70 -1.89 0.62 1.31
CA THR A 70 -2.66 0.72 0.08
C THR A 70 -2.45 -0.54 -0.74
N LEU A 71 -3.47 -1.37 -0.80
CA LEU A 71 -3.52 -2.58 -1.62
C LEU A 71 -3.91 -2.19 -3.04
N ILE A 72 -3.20 -2.71 -4.04
CA ILE A 72 -3.38 -2.40 -5.46
C ILE A 72 -3.71 -3.69 -6.19
N GLU A 73 -4.95 -3.82 -6.64
CA GLU A 73 -5.44 -4.99 -7.36
C GLU A 73 -5.55 -4.65 -8.87
N PRO A 74 -4.90 -5.39 -9.77
CA PRO A 74 -4.99 -5.15 -11.21
C PRO A 74 -6.31 -5.68 -11.79
N THR A 75 -7.44 -5.02 -11.52
CA THR A 75 -8.80 -5.53 -11.80
C THR A 75 -9.09 -5.83 -13.27
N ARG A 76 -8.45 -5.14 -14.23
CA ARG A 76 -8.60 -5.40 -15.67
C ARG A 76 -7.58 -6.39 -16.24
N TYR A 77 -6.72 -6.96 -15.42
CA TYR A 77 -5.88 -8.09 -15.80
C TYR A 77 -6.69 -9.39 -15.63
N PRO A 78 -6.60 -10.37 -16.55
CA PRO A 78 -5.68 -10.47 -17.69
C PRO A 78 -6.20 -9.92 -19.03
N GLU A 79 -7.34 -9.22 -19.06
CA GLU A 79 -7.87 -8.61 -20.30
C GLU A 79 -6.86 -7.63 -20.93
N ARG A 80 -6.11 -6.92 -20.09
CA ARG A 80 -5.02 -6.01 -20.45
C ARG A 80 -3.82 -6.26 -19.54
N LEU A 81 -2.62 -6.15 -20.10
CA LEU A 81 -1.37 -6.29 -19.33
C LEU A 81 -1.02 -5.03 -18.51
N ALA A 82 -1.36 -3.85 -19.02
CA ALA A 82 -1.01 -2.56 -18.37
C ALA A 82 -1.41 -2.45 -16.88
N PRO A 83 -2.61 -2.90 -16.44
CA PRO A 83 -2.97 -2.91 -15.01
C PRO A 83 -1.99 -3.68 -14.12
N LEU A 84 -1.48 -4.83 -14.59
CA LEU A 84 -0.51 -5.63 -13.84
C LEU A 84 0.80 -4.84 -13.66
N PHE A 85 1.30 -4.23 -14.73
CA PHE A 85 2.49 -3.38 -14.67
C PHE A 85 2.31 -2.17 -13.75
N TYR A 86 1.16 -1.49 -13.81
CA TYR A 86 0.88 -0.36 -12.91
C TYR A 86 0.82 -0.79 -11.45
N ALA A 87 0.16 -1.92 -11.15
CA ALA A 87 0.12 -2.44 -9.79
C ALA A 87 1.52 -2.80 -9.27
N ALA A 88 2.33 -3.51 -10.07
CA ALA A 88 3.68 -3.90 -9.69
C ALA A 88 4.62 -2.69 -9.53
N SER A 89 4.63 -1.75 -10.49
CA SER A 89 5.54 -0.59 -10.48
C SER A 89 5.31 0.40 -9.33
N MET A 90 4.11 0.43 -8.76
CA MET A 90 3.80 1.26 -7.58
C MET A 90 4.02 0.53 -6.26
N ALA A 91 4.28 -0.78 -6.29
CA ALA A 91 4.32 -1.61 -5.10
C ALA A 91 5.67 -1.55 -4.40
N ASP A 92 5.63 -1.42 -3.07
CA ASP A 92 6.78 -1.62 -2.20
C ASP A 92 6.92 -3.08 -1.76
N ALA A 93 5.81 -3.82 -1.82
CA ALA A 93 5.75 -5.25 -1.54
C ALA A 93 4.64 -5.92 -2.37
N ALA A 94 4.68 -7.24 -2.50
CA ALA A 94 3.60 -8.00 -3.15
C ALA A 94 2.96 -9.01 -2.19
N LEU A 95 1.66 -9.26 -2.38
CA LEU A 95 0.92 -10.35 -1.79
C LEU A 95 0.39 -11.22 -2.93
N ILE A 96 0.92 -12.44 -3.04
CA ILE A 96 0.56 -13.39 -4.09
C ILE A 96 -0.30 -14.48 -3.47
N VAL A 97 -1.48 -14.72 -4.04
CA VAL A 97 -2.39 -15.79 -3.62
C VAL A 97 -2.50 -16.79 -4.75
N VAL A 98 -1.91 -17.97 -4.53
CA VAL A 98 -1.78 -19.00 -5.56
C VAL A 98 -2.76 -20.11 -5.26
N SER A 99 -3.80 -20.22 -6.10
CA SER A 99 -4.78 -21.32 -6.06
C SER A 99 -4.46 -22.46 -7.00
N GLU A 100 -3.69 -22.18 -8.05
CA GLU A 100 -3.22 -23.13 -9.05
C GLU A 100 -2.01 -22.55 -9.78
N ILE A 101 -1.14 -23.44 -10.27
CA ILE A 101 0.00 -23.05 -11.11
C ILE A 101 -0.48 -22.97 -12.56
N THR A 102 -0.58 -21.76 -13.10
CA THR A 102 -1.06 -21.47 -14.45
C THR A 102 -0.08 -20.56 -15.20
N PRO A 103 -0.22 -20.35 -16.52
CA PRO A 103 0.60 -19.36 -17.23
C PRO A 103 0.54 -17.95 -16.61
N ILE A 104 -0.62 -17.58 -16.04
CA ILE A 104 -0.84 -16.33 -15.31
C ILE A 104 0.12 -16.20 -14.11
N PHE A 105 0.37 -17.29 -13.38
CA PHE A 105 1.35 -17.28 -12.29
C PHE A 105 2.77 -16.97 -12.80
N GLY A 106 3.15 -17.52 -13.96
CA GLY A 106 4.43 -17.20 -14.60
C GLY A 106 4.54 -15.71 -14.98
N GLU A 107 3.45 -15.09 -15.45
CA GLU A 107 3.41 -13.65 -15.72
C GLU A 107 3.60 -12.82 -14.46
N TRP A 108 3.04 -13.25 -13.32
CA TRP A 108 3.24 -12.57 -12.03
C TRP A 108 4.69 -12.63 -11.58
N VAL A 109 5.30 -13.82 -11.64
CA VAL A 109 6.72 -14.03 -11.29
C VAL A 109 7.60 -13.10 -12.14
N LEU A 110 7.43 -13.14 -13.46
CA LEU A 110 8.23 -12.32 -14.39
C LEU A 110 8.03 -10.83 -14.18
N MET A 111 6.79 -10.38 -13.96
CA MET A 111 6.52 -8.95 -13.75
C MET A 111 7.16 -8.43 -12.46
N LEU A 112 7.03 -9.16 -11.36
CA LEU A 112 7.57 -8.74 -10.07
C LEU A 112 9.10 -8.78 -10.06
N ASP A 113 9.70 -9.76 -10.75
CA ASP A 113 11.14 -9.86 -10.94
C ASP A 113 11.69 -8.70 -11.78
N GLU A 114 11.07 -8.40 -12.93
CA GLU A 114 11.48 -7.30 -13.81
C GLU A 114 11.35 -5.93 -13.14
N VAL A 115 10.29 -5.72 -12.34
CA VAL A 115 10.09 -4.47 -11.59
C VAL A 115 11.00 -4.40 -10.35
N GLY A 116 11.50 -5.53 -9.86
CA GLY A 116 12.36 -5.60 -8.68
C GLY A 116 11.60 -5.48 -7.35
N VAL A 117 10.40 -6.04 -7.24
CA VAL A 117 9.65 -6.05 -5.98
C VAL A 117 10.22 -7.12 -5.05
N GLU A 118 11.28 -6.79 -4.31
CA GLU A 118 12.04 -7.74 -3.47
C GLU A 118 11.29 -8.24 -2.23
N GLN A 119 10.21 -7.57 -1.85
CA GLN A 119 9.49 -7.82 -0.61
C GLN A 119 8.11 -8.40 -0.90
N GLY A 120 7.75 -9.50 -0.24
CA GLY A 120 6.39 -10.01 -0.40
C GLY A 120 6.05 -11.24 0.41
N TYR A 121 4.81 -11.67 0.23
CA TYR A 121 4.22 -12.83 0.88
C TYR A 121 3.52 -13.71 -0.15
N ILE A 122 3.58 -15.02 0.06
CA ILE A 122 2.88 -16.01 -0.76
C ILE A 122 1.87 -16.76 0.12
N VAL A 123 0.60 -16.72 -0.28
CA VAL A 123 -0.49 -17.51 0.29
C VAL A 123 -0.77 -18.66 -0.68
N LEU A 124 -0.74 -19.89 -0.18
CA LEU A 124 -1.06 -21.09 -0.96
C LEU A 124 -2.48 -21.56 -0.64
N GLN A 125 -3.25 -21.85 -1.67
CA GLN A 125 -4.59 -22.45 -1.58
C GLN A 125 -4.60 -23.85 -2.23
N ASN A 126 -5.72 -24.57 -2.09
CA ASN A 126 -5.98 -25.83 -2.79
C ASN A 126 -4.90 -26.92 -2.61
N TYR A 127 -4.34 -27.04 -1.42
CA TYR A 127 -3.32 -28.05 -1.08
C TYR A 127 -1.98 -27.91 -1.82
N LEU A 128 -1.71 -26.77 -2.44
CA LEU A 128 -0.37 -26.47 -2.97
C LEU A 128 0.65 -26.43 -1.82
N ALA A 129 1.80 -27.04 -2.05
CA ALA A 129 2.94 -26.97 -1.13
C ALA A 129 4.01 -26.00 -1.68
N PRO A 130 4.82 -25.38 -0.81
CA PRO A 130 5.91 -24.51 -1.26
C PRO A 130 6.87 -25.18 -2.26
N GLY A 131 7.06 -26.50 -2.14
CA GLY A 131 7.89 -27.28 -3.06
C GLY A 131 7.37 -27.33 -4.49
N ASP A 132 6.06 -27.15 -4.71
CA ASP A 132 5.47 -27.13 -6.05
C ASP A 132 5.82 -25.83 -6.79
N LEU A 133 6.01 -24.72 -6.07
CA LEU A 133 6.38 -23.42 -6.62
C LEU A 133 7.89 -23.23 -6.72
N ALA A 134 8.69 -23.90 -5.89
CA ALA A 134 10.13 -23.67 -5.76
C ALA A 134 10.89 -23.61 -7.11
N PRO A 135 10.65 -24.49 -8.10
CA PRO A 135 11.33 -24.40 -9.40
C PRO A 135 10.99 -23.13 -10.20
N LEU A 136 9.81 -22.54 -9.98
CA LEU A 136 9.34 -21.34 -10.66
C LEU A 136 9.82 -20.06 -9.98
N LEU A 137 10.13 -20.13 -8.67
CA LEU A 137 10.61 -18.98 -7.90
C LEU A 137 12.13 -18.83 -7.95
N GLN A 138 12.85 -19.93 -8.21
CA GLN A 138 14.30 -19.97 -8.17
C GLN A 138 14.95 -18.94 -9.10
N GLY A 139 15.87 -18.13 -8.56
CA GLY A 139 16.58 -17.11 -9.32
C GLY A 139 15.77 -15.84 -9.58
N THR A 140 14.62 -15.68 -8.93
CA THR A 140 13.77 -14.48 -9.02
C THR A 140 13.64 -13.81 -7.66
N VAL A 141 13.17 -12.56 -7.63
CA VAL A 141 12.90 -11.85 -6.35
C VAL A 141 11.91 -12.57 -5.44
N LEU A 142 11.04 -13.44 -5.99
CA LEU A 142 10.06 -14.21 -5.22
C LEU A 142 10.70 -15.36 -4.41
N GLU A 143 11.95 -15.74 -4.70
CA GLU A 143 12.68 -16.75 -3.91
C GLU A 143 12.80 -16.35 -2.43
N HIS A 144 12.73 -15.04 -2.14
CA HIS A 144 12.84 -14.48 -0.80
C HIS A 144 11.49 -14.14 -0.16
N TYR A 145 10.38 -14.47 -0.81
CA TYR A 145 9.05 -14.19 -0.28
C TYR A 145 8.70 -15.19 0.82
N GLU A 146 8.01 -14.69 1.86
CA GLU A 146 7.60 -15.51 2.99
C GLU A 146 6.26 -16.20 2.69
N PHE A 147 6.20 -17.52 2.86
CA PHE A 147 4.95 -18.26 2.82
C PHE A 147 4.15 -18.02 4.10
N VAL A 148 2.88 -17.64 3.96
CA VAL A 148 1.99 -17.31 5.08
C VAL A 148 0.61 -17.96 4.90
N ASP A 149 -0.07 -18.17 6.02
CA ASP A 149 -1.42 -18.74 6.03
C ASP A 149 -2.47 -17.74 5.51
N GLU A 150 -3.54 -18.28 4.94
CA GLU A 150 -4.70 -17.51 4.50
C GLU A 150 -5.61 -17.11 5.68
N ASP A 151 -5.15 -16.15 6.48
CA ASP A 151 -5.96 -15.51 7.51
C ASP A 151 -6.03 -14.00 7.25
N PRO A 152 -7.19 -13.46 6.84
CA PRO A 152 -7.35 -12.03 6.54
C PRO A 152 -6.96 -11.12 7.71
N ILE A 153 -7.19 -11.52 8.96
CA ILE A 153 -6.85 -10.72 10.14
C ILE A 153 -5.34 -10.68 10.31
N VAL A 154 -4.69 -11.85 10.25
CA VAL A 154 -3.22 -11.96 10.38
C VAL A 154 -2.53 -11.23 9.23
N LEU A 155 -3.01 -11.39 7.99
CA LEU A 155 -2.47 -10.69 6.83
C LEU A 155 -2.58 -9.17 6.98
N ARG A 156 -3.74 -8.65 7.39
CA ARG A 156 -3.93 -7.21 7.64
C ARG A 156 -2.97 -6.69 8.70
N ASP A 157 -2.89 -7.36 9.85
CA ASP A 157 -2.01 -6.94 10.95
C ASP A 157 -0.53 -7.01 10.56
N ARG A 158 -0.13 -8.04 9.80
CA ARG A 158 1.23 -8.19 9.27
C ARG A 158 1.61 -7.08 8.28
N LEU A 159 0.71 -6.73 7.36
CA LEU A 159 0.93 -5.61 6.43
C LEU A 159 1.04 -4.28 7.17
N LEU A 160 0.17 -4.04 8.17
CA LEU A 160 0.21 -2.83 8.99
C LEU A 160 1.47 -2.76 9.85
N ALA A 161 1.92 -3.88 10.42
CA ALA A 161 3.19 -3.95 11.14
C ALA A 161 4.38 -3.64 10.23
N ARG A 162 4.36 -4.11 8.98
CA ARG A 162 5.39 -3.79 7.99
C ARG A 162 5.37 -2.31 7.60
N ALA A 163 4.18 -1.72 7.42
CA ALA A 163 4.06 -0.27 7.21
C ALA A 163 4.67 0.51 8.38
N HIS A 164 4.34 0.12 9.62
CA HIS A 164 4.89 0.74 10.83
C HIS A 164 6.41 0.58 10.96
N ALA A 165 6.97 -0.55 10.53
CA ALA A 165 8.42 -0.79 10.60
C ALA A 165 9.23 0.00 9.57
N ARG A 166 8.58 0.64 8.58
CA ARG A 166 9.31 1.39 7.55
C ARG A 166 9.96 2.65 8.14
N PRO A 167 11.26 2.86 7.89
CA PRO A 167 11.91 4.08 8.33
C PRO A 167 11.33 5.28 7.58
N SER A 168 11.10 6.39 8.29
CA SER A 168 10.91 7.68 7.62
C SER A 168 12.26 8.13 7.11
N VAL A 169 12.44 8.10 5.79
CA VAL A 169 13.68 8.54 5.13
C VAL A 169 13.51 10.00 4.74
N GLU A 170 14.41 10.87 5.19
CA GLU A 170 14.45 12.24 4.69
C GLU A 170 14.86 12.24 3.20
N PRO A 171 14.27 13.09 2.36
CA PRO A 171 14.71 13.23 0.98
C PRO A 171 16.19 13.58 0.95
N ALA A 172 17.02 12.78 0.26
CA ALA A 172 18.42 13.11 0.11
C ALA A 172 18.58 14.49 -0.56
N ALA A 173 19.58 15.25 -0.13
CA ALA A 173 19.80 16.62 -0.61
C ALA A 173 19.93 16.63 -2.15
N GLY A 174 19.07 17.42 -2.82
CA GLY A 174 19.05 17.54 -4.28
C GLY A 174 18.14 16.55 -5.02
N VAL A 175 17.41 15.67 -4.33
CA VAL A 175 16.43 14.78 -4.97
C VAL A 175 15.19 15.56 -5.39
N THR A 176 14.82 15.44 -6.66
CA THR A 176 13.53 15.92 -7.18
C THR A 176 12.49 14.81 -7.01
N GLY A 177 11.36 15.13 -6.37
CA GLY A 177 10.26 14.18 -6.20
C GLY A 177 9.60 13.85 -7.53
N THR A 178 9.40 12.57 -7.81
CA THR A 178 8.59 12.09 -8.93
C THR A 178 7.27 11.55 -8.37
N ILE A 179 6.14 12.01 -8.93
CA ILE A 179 4.81 11.55 -8.52
C ILE A 179 4.15 10.89 -9.75
N PRO A 180 4.00 9.55 -9.77
CA PRO A 180 3.22 8.88 -10.80
C PRO A 180 1.75 9.26 -10.64
N ILE A 181 1.12 9.67 -11.73
CA ILE A 181 -0.30 10.04 -11.76
C ILE A 181 -1.08 8.90 -12.42
N ASP A 182 -1.92 8.24 -11.63
CA ASP A 182 -2.81 7.18 -12.14
C ASP A 182 -4.15 7.73 -12.66
N THR A 183 -4.78 8.63 -11.91
CA THR A 183 -6.11 9.16 -12.25
C THR A 183 -6.15 10.69 -12.14
N THR A 184 -6.72 11.36 -13.14
CA THR A 184 -7.07 12.79 -13.11
C THR A 184 -8.58 12.97 -13.33
N SER A 185 -9.26 13.66 -12.42
CA SER A 185 -10.67 14.06 -12.61
C SER A 185 -10.78 15.57 -12.76
N THR A 186 -11.35 16.05 -13.87
CA THR A 186 -11.67 17.48 -14.04
C THR A 186 -13.05 17.76 -13.46
N SER A 187 -13.13 18.45 -12.32
CA SER A 187 -14.41 19.02 -11.89
C SER A 187 -14.64 20.31 -12.67
N ALA A 188 -15.54 20.29 -13.67
CA ALA A 188 -16.01 21.52 -14.29
C ALA A 188 -16.79 22.31 -13.22
N ALA A 189 -16.23 23.39 -12.72
CA ALA A 189 -16.98 24.37 -11.94
C ALA A 189 -18.05 24.96 -12.87
N SER A 190 -19.28 24.47 -12.78
CA SER A 190 -20.42 25.06 -13.48
C SER A 190 -20.67 26.45 -12.88
N GLY A 191 -20.02 27.46 -13.44
CA GLY A 191 -20.36 28.85 -13.19
C GLY A 191 -21.78 29.10 -13.65
N ARG A 192 -22.74 29.15 -12.73
CA ARG A 192 -24.06 29.71 -13.02
C ARG A 192 -23.86 31.21 -13.25
N SER A 193 -23.84 31.63 -14.51
CA SER A 193 -24.06 33.02 -14.86
C SER A 193 -25.54 33.34 -14.62
N SER A 194 -25.87 33.95 -13.48
CA SER A 194 -27.13 34.67 -13.33
C SER A 194 -27.04 35.96 -14.15
N SER A 195 -27.61 35.98 -15.35
CA SER A 195 -27.89 37.25 -16.02
C SER A 195 -29.18 37.82 -15.43
N ALA A 196 -29.03 38.87 -14.62
CA ALA A 196 -30.11 39.81 -14.37
C ALA A 196 -30.06 40.89 -15.46
N ALA A 197 -31.10 40.95 -16.29
CA ALA A 197 -31.56 42.12 -17.03
C ALA A 197 -33.02 41.88 -17.43
#